data_AF-A0A564FXB7-F1
#
_entry.id   AF-A0A564FXB7-F1
#
_cell.length_a   1.000
_cell.length_b   1.000
_cell.length_c   1.000
_cell.angle_alpha   90.00
_cell.angle_beta   90.00
_cell.angle_gamma   90.00
#
_symmetry.space_group_name_H-M   'P 1'
#
loop_
_entity.id
_entity.type
_entity.pdbx_description
1 polymer ?
#
loop_
_entity_poly.entity_id
_entity_poly.type
_entity_poly.pdbx_seq_one_letter_code
_entity_poly.pdbx_strand_id
1 'polypeptide(L)' 'MSQSPGKPQNSGKAGFQQGSAKPGDKANPENKQGKLSERLDEALEETFPSSDPVSVKVTK' A
#
# COMPACT_ATOMS: atom_id res chain seq x y z
N MET A 1 18.24 34.86 -26.61
CA MET A 1 17.42 34.95 -25.38
C MET A 1 15.98 34.75 -25.83
N SER A 2 15.20 33.75 -25.41
CA SER A 2 14.99 33.29 -24.04
C SER A 2 14.62 31.81 -24.04
N GLN A 3 15.37 31.01 -23.29
CA GLN A 3 14.86 29.76 -22.77
C GLN A 3 13.90 30.11 -21.63
N SER A 4 12.64 29.72 -21.74
CA SER A 4 11.73 29.70 -20.60
C SER A 4 12.07 28.49 -19.73
N PRO A 5 12.41 28.66 -18.44
CA PRO A 5 12.65 27.52 -17.57
C PRO A 5 11.31 26.84 -17.26
N GLY A 6 11.16 25.60 -17.75
CA GLY A 6 10.10 24.71 -17.33
C GLY A 6 10.16 24.52 -15.81
N LYS A 7 9.04 24.81 -15.16
CA LYS A 7 8.81 24.72 -13.71
C LYS A 7 9.27 23.36 -13.15
N PRO A 8 10.10 23.30 -12.09
CA PRO A 8 10.37 22.04 -11.41
C PRO A 8 9.15 21.68 -10.57
N GLN A 9 8.37 20.70 -11.00
CA GLN A 9 7.24 20.21 -10.23
C GLN A 9 7.64 18.98 -9.42
N ASN A 10 7.86 19.25 -8.14
CA ASN A 10 7.55 18.41 -7.00
C ASN A 10 8.57 17.31 -6.63
N SER A 11 9.65 17.76 -6.00
CA SER A 11 10.37 16.97 -4.99
C SER A 11 9.47 16.73 -3.77
N GLY A 12 9.20 15.46 -3.44
CA GLY A 12 8.84 15.08 -2.07
C GLY A 12 7.60 14.21 -1.89
N LYS A 13 7.64 12.95 -2.31
CA LYS A 13 7.05 11.83 -1.55
C LYS A 13 7.89 10.57 -1.75
N ALA A 14 8.93 10.43 -0.93
CA ALA A 14 9.52 9.12 -0.64
C ALA A 14 8.50 8.38 0.24
N GLY A 15 7.54 7.72 -0.40
CA GLY A 15 6.43 7.05 0.26
C GLY A 15 5.38 6.70 -0.76
N PHE A 16 5.50 5.49 -1.31
CA PHE A 16 4.60 4.84 -2.26
C PHE A 16 4.32 5.64 -3.55
N GLN A 17 4.99 5.22 -4.63
CA GLN A 17 4.68 5.74 -5.97
C GLN A 17 3.25 5.34 -6.34
N GLN A 18 2.31 6.28 -6.26
CA GLN A 18 0.90 6.09 -6.65
C GLN A 18 0.72 5.77 -8.16
N GLY A 19 1.82 5.71 -8.91
CA GLY A 19 1.87 5.36 -10.33
C GLY A 19 2.34 3.93 -10.65
N SER A 20 2.55 3.06 -9.66
CA SER A 20 2.96 1.66 -9.90
C SER A 20 1.81 0.73 -10.31
N ALA A 21 0.55 1.20 -10.22
CA ALA A 21 -0.60 0.47 -10.78
C ALA A 21 -0.47 0.40 -12.31
N LYS A 22 -0.59 -0.80 -12.88
CA LYS A 22 -0.48 -1.00 -14.32
C LYS A 22 -1.60 -0.21 -15.02
N PRO A 23 -1.33 0.38 -16.20
CA PRO A 23 -2.38 0.98 -17.02
C PRO A 23 -3.44 -0.08 -17.33
N GLY A 24 -4.62 0.03 -16.71
CA GLY A 24 -5.71 -0.95 -16.83
C GLY A 24 -6.20 -1.53 -15.50
N ASP A 25 -5.43 -1.44 -14.41
CA ASP A 25 -5.84 -1.98 -13.11
C ASP A 25 -7.13 -1.33 -12.58
N LYS A 26 -7.39 -0.06 -12.93
CA LYS A 26 -8.63 0.64 -12.54
C LYS A 26 -9.88 0.09 -13.22
N ALA A 27 -9.73 -0.59 -14.36
CA ALA A 27 -10.84 -1.18 -15.11
C ALA A 27 -11.08 -2.65 -14.72
N ASN A 28 -10.19 -3.27 -13.94
CA ASN A 28 -10.37 -4.65 -13.50
C ASN A 28 -11.52 -4.72 -12.47
N PRO A 29 -12.61 -5.47 -12.74
CA PRO A 29 -13.69 -5.66 -11.78
C PRO A 29 -13.26 -6.33 -10.47
N GLU A 30 -12.09 -6.99 -10.44
CA GLU A 30 -11.50 -7.56 -9.23
C GLU A 30 -10.83 -6.51 -8.33
N ASN A 31 -10.38 -5.38 -8.89
CA ASN A 31 -9.78 -4.27 -8.16
C ASN A 31 -10.83 -3.29 -7.60
N LYS A 32 -12.12 -3.68 -7.58
CA LYS A 32 -13.16 -2.91 -6.90
C LYS A 32 -12.87 -2.89 -5.41
N GLN A 33 -12.98 -1.71 -4.77
CA GLN A 33 -12.62 -1.52 -3.36
C GLN A 33 -13.18 -2.59 -2.40
N GLY A 34 -14.42 -3.04 -2.61
CA GLY A 34 -15.03 -4.08 -1.75
C GLY A 34 -14.28 -5.41 -1.77
N LYS A 35 -14.00 -5.94 -2.97
CA LYS A 35 -13.26 -7.20 -3.14
C LYS A 35 -11.81 -7.11 -2.66
N LEU A 36 -11.21 -5.92 -2.78
CA LEU A 36 -9.88 -5.66 -2.26
C LEU A 36 -9.87 -5.65 -0.73
N SER A 37 -10.88 -5.04 -0.10
CA SER A 37 -11.01 -5.03 1.37
C SER A 37 -11.14 -6.44 1.93
N GLU A 38 -12.04 -7.24 1.38
CA GLU A 38 -12.27 -8.62 1.83
C GLU A 38 -10.98 -9.46 1.78
N ARG A 39 -10.22 -9.38 0.67
CA ARG A 39 -8.93 -10.09 0.53
C ARG A 39 -7.86 -9.59 1.52
N LEU A 40 -7.87 -8.31 1.85
CA LEU A 40 -6.93 -7.75 2.82
C LEU A 40 -7.26 -8.23 4.24
N ASP A 41 -8.55 -8.24 4.60
CA ASP A 41 -9.01 -8.69 5.90
C ASP A 41 -8.73 -10.20 6.07
N GLU A 42 -9.03 -11.02 5.07
CA GLU A 42 -8.72 -12.46 5.04
C GLU A 42 -7.21 -12.73 5.22
N ALA A 43 -6.35 -12.04 4.46
CA ALA A 43 -4.90 -12.19 4.58
C ALA A 43 -4.35 -11.76 5.96
N LEU A 44 -4.99 -10.77 6.60
CA LEU A 44 -4.63 -10.35 7.95
C LEU A 44 -5.06 -11.40 8.98
N GLU A 45 -6.27 -11.95 8.87
CA GLU A 45 -6.76 -13.00 9.77
C GLU A 45 -5.90 -14.27 9.69
N GLU A 46 -5.44 -14.64 8.48
CA GLU A 46 -4.54 -15.79 8.28
C GLU A 46 -3.13 -15.56 8.84
N THR A 47 -2.60 -14.34 8.71
CA THR A 47 -1.25 -13.99 9.17
C THR A 47 -1.18 -13.78 10.69
N PHE A 48 -2.33 -13.49 11.32
CA PHE A 48 -2.44 -13.25 12.75
C PHE A 48 -3.42 -14.23 13.43
N PRO A 49 -3.04 -15.52 13.57
CA PRO A 49 -3.88 -16.56 14.18
C PRO A 49 -4.29 -16.26 15.64
N SER A 50 -3.65 -15.29 16.30
CA SER A 50 -4.05 -14.64 17.57
C SER A 50 -3.27 -13.33 17.69
N SER A 51 -3.95 -12.20 17.78
CA SER A 51 -3.39 -10.85 17.57
C SER A 51 -2.45 -10.30 18.67
N ASP A 52 -1.83 -11.13 19.50
CA ASP A 52 -0.80 -10.66 20.44
C ASP A 52 0.22 -11.79 20.68
N PRO A 53 1.54 -11.57 20.50
CA PRO A 53 2.55 -12.54 20.90
C PRO A 53 2.37 -12.93 22.39
N VAL A 54 2.49 -14.22 22.69
CA VAL A 54 2.37 -14.72 24.07
C VAL A 54 3.49 -14.10 24.91
N SER A 55 3.12 -13.31 25.94
CA SER A 55 4.09 -12.72 26.86
C SER A 55 4.81 -13.81 27.67
N VAL A 56 6.08 -14.08 27.34
CA VAL A 56 6.91 -15.02 28.10
C VAL A 56 7.54 -14.32 29.31
N LYS A 57 7.32 -14.88 30.51
CA LYS A 57 8.06 -14.47 31.72
C LYS A 57 9.40 -15.18 31.71
N VAL A 58 10.50 -14.45 31.56
CA VAL A 58 11.86 -14.99 31.70
C VAL A 58 12.12 -15.27 33.18
N THR A 59 11.94 -16.52 33.61
CA THR A 59 12.39 -16.99 34.93
C THR A 59 13.87 -17.37 34.84
N LYS A 60 14.68 -16.82 35.74
CA LYS A 60 16.11 -17.14 35.88
C LYS A 60 16.33 -18.21 36.93
#